data_AF-A0A914SU94-F1
#
_entry.id   AF-A0A914SU94-F1
#
_cell.length_a   1.000
_cell.length_b   1.000
_cell.length_c   1.000
_cell.angle_alpha   90.00
_cell.angle_beta   90.00
_cell.angle_gamma   90.00
#
_symmetry.space_group_name_H-M   'P 1'
#
loop_
_entity.id
_entity.type
_entity.pdbx_description
1 polymer ?
#
loop_
_entity_poly.entity_id
_entity_poly.type
_entity_poly.pdbx_seq_one_letter_code
_entity_poly.pdbx_strand_id
1 'polypeptide(L)'
;MPSGPEGDNDKTLKPFGELSYHEEEMQGPIPDITDDDLRTVYSFCKLLPRLEMIGKVRKSRVTRATCERLIVVLTPMFNKSSSNKPLI
;
A
#
# COMPACT_ATOMS: atom_id res chain seq x y z
N MET A 1 59.70 2.35 -11.72
CA MET A 1 58.89 3.47 -11.22
C MET A 1 57.78 3.72 -12.26
N PRO A 2 56.49 3.67 -11.89
CA PRO A 2 55.39 3.86 -12.83
C PRO A 2 54.98 5.34 -12.91
N SER A 3 54.73 5.83 -14.11
CA SER A 3 54.06 7.11 -14.36
C SER A 3 52.73 6.78 -15.03
N GLY A 4 51.64 6.90 -14.27
CA GLY A 4 50.29 6.87 -14.82
C GLY A 4 49.92 8.22 -15.42
N PRO A 5 49.04 8.30 -16.42
CA PRO A 5 48.38 9.54 -16.77
C PRO A 5 47.09 9.70 -15.98
N GLU A 6 47.08 10.76 -15.18
CA GLU A 6 45.93 11.60 -14.81
C GLU A 6 45.03 11.77 -16.06
N GLY A 7 43.71 11.57 -16.03
CA GLY A 7 42.77 12.26 -15.16
C GLY A 7 42.11 13.41 -15.92
N ASP A 8 41.31 13.11 -16.96
CA ASP A 8 40.34 14.07 -17.52
C ASP A 8 39.10 13.30 -18.00
N ASN A 9 38.11 13.22 -17.12
CA ASN A 9 36.74 12.86 -17.46
C ASN A 9 35.86 14.06 -17.06
N ASP A 10 36.04 15.21 -17.71
CA ASP A 10 35.05 16.27 -17.63
C ASP A 10 33.88 15.95 -18.57
N LYS A 11 33.09 14.97 -18.15
CA LYS A 11 31.71 14.88 -18.57
C LYS A 11 30.90 15.47 -17.44
N THR A 12 30.85 16.79 -17.38
CA THR A 12 29.92 17.56 -16.54
C THR A 12 28.49 17.03 -16.77
N LEU A 13 28.08 16.06 -15.95
CA LEU A 13 26.69 15.68 -15.80
C LEU A 13 26.02 16.87 -15.10
N LYS A 14 25.19 17.59 -15.85
CA LYS A 14 24.27 18.58 -15.27
C LYS A 14 23.52 17.89 -14.13
N PRO A 15 23.49 18.47 -12.91
CA PRO A 15 22.66 17.91 -11.85
C PRO A 15 21.23 17.88 -12.38
N PHE A 16 20.60 16.69 -12.26
CA PHE A 16 19.18 16.53 -12.53
C PHE A 16 18.46 17.64 -11.78
N GLY A 17 17.65 18.41 -12.51
CA GLY A 17 16.88 19.51 -11.97
C GLY A 17 16.27 19.09 -10.64
N GLU A 18 16.56 19.90 -9.62
CA GLU A 18 15.98 19.81 -8.30
C GLU A 18 14.46 19.75 -8.48
N LEU A 19 13.87 18.56 -8.32
CA LEU A 19 12.43 18.41 -8.21
C LEU A 19 12.08 19.08 -6.88
N SER A 20 11.72 20.34 -6.94
CA SER A 20 11.07 21.04 -5.85
C SER A 20 9.74 20.33 -5.59
N TYR A 21 9.75 19.41 -4.63
CA TYR A 21 8.52 18.91 -4.06
C TYR A 21 7.85 20.10 -3.38
N HIS A 22 6.88 20.72 -4.06
CA HIS A 22 5.91 21.54 -3.36
C HIS A 22 5.13 20.58 -2.47
N GLU A 23 5.52 20.49 -1.20
CA GLU A 23 4.65 20.04 -0.13
C GLU A 23 3.53 21.07 -0.02
N GLU A 24 2.53 20.98 -0.91
CA GLU A 24 1.21 21.47 -0.57
C GLU A 24 0.73 20.58 0.59
N GLU A 25 0.97 21.07 1.81
CA GLU A 25 0.32 20.58 3.02
C GLU A 25 -1.19 20.71 2.84
N MET A 26 -1.82 19.72 2.21
CA MET A 26 -3.24 19.46 2.38
C MET A 26 -3.44 18.95 3.82
N GLN A 27 -3.35 19.84 4.80
CA GLN A 27 -3.91 19.65 6.14
C GLN A 27 -5.45 19.73 6.04
N GLY A 28 -6.04 18.85 5.24
CA GLY A 28 -7.45 18.51 5.37
C GLY A 28 -7.64 17.68 6.64
N PRO A 29 -8.83 17.69 7.26
CA PRO A 29 -9.13 16.76 8.34
C PRO A 29 -8.86 15.34 7.84
N ILE A 30 -8.15 14.54 8.65
CA ILE A 30 -7.99 13.12 8.37
C ILE A 30 -9.40 12.53 8.30
N PRO A 31 -9.84 11.96 7.16
CA PRO A 31 -11.18 11.43 7.06
C PRO A 31 -11.37 10.34 8.10
N ASP A 32 -12.42 10.46 8.90
CA ASP A 32 -12.80 9.42 9.85
C ASP A 32 -13.07 8.13 9.09
N ILE A 33 -12.43 7.04 9.54
CA ILE A 33 -12.63 5.73 8.94
C ILE A 33 -14.00 5.21 9.39
N THR A 34 -14.91 5.01 8.44
CA THR A 34 -16.26 4.52 8.69
C THR A 34 -16.34 2.99 8.65
N ASP A 35 -17.42 2.41 9.18
CA ASP A 35 -17.68 0.96 9.06
C ASP A 35 -17.76 0.49 7.59
N ASP A 36 -18.22 1.36 6.68
CA ASP A 36 -18.29 1.08 5.25
C ASP A 36 -16.90 1.06 4.59
N ASP A 37 -15.98 1.93 5.03
CA ASP A 37 -14.59 1.89 4.59
C ASP A 37 -13.92 0.57 5.01
N LEU A 38 -14.14 0.17 6.27
CA LEU A 38 -13.62 -1.10 6.79
C LEU A 38 -14.21 -2.30 6.04
N ARG A 39 -15.50 -2.26 5.70
CA ARG A 39 -16.17 -3.31 4.91
C ARG A 39 -15.63 -3.38 3.48
N THR A 40 -15.35 -2.22 2.88
CA THR A 40 -14.77 -2.11 1.54
C THR A 40 -13.37 -2.70 1.52
N VAL A 41 -12.51 -2.33 2.48
CA VAL A 41 -11.15 -2.87 2.63
C VAL A 41 -11.19 -4.39 2.85
N TYR A 42 -12.07 -4.87 3.73
CA TYR A 42 -12.24 -6.30 3.98
C TYR A 42 -12.64 -7.06 2.71
N SER A 43 -13.58 -6.50 1.93
CA SER A 43 -14.06 -7.10 0.68
C SER A 43 -12.97 -7.10 -0.39
N PHE A 44 -12.23 -6.00 -0.52
CA PHE A 44 -11.06 -5.91 -1.40
C PHE A 44 -10.02 -6.96 -1.07
N CYS A 45 -9.64 -7.11 0.20
CA CYS A 45 -8.64 -8.08 0.62
C CYS A 45 -9.06 -9.53 0.33
N LYS A 46 -10.36 -9.86 0.38
CA LYS A 46 -10.87 -11.15 -0.07
C LYS A 46 -10.81 -11.35 -1.59
N LEU A 47 -10.96 -10.27 -2.35
CA LEU A 47 -10.92 -10.31 -3.82
C LEU A 47 -9.50 -10.27 -4.39
N LEU A 48 -8.52 -9.75 -3.63
CA LEU A 48 -7.14 -9.57 -4.07
C LEU A 48 -6.54 -10.81 -4.75
N PRO A 49 -6.64 -12.04 -4.21
CA PRO A 49 -6.08 -13.23 -4.88
C PRO A 49 -6.70 -13.51 -6.25
N ARG A 50 -8.00 -13.22 -6.41
CA ARG A 50 -8.69 -13.36 -7.71
C ARG A 50 -8.20 -12.29 -8.69
N LEU A 51 -8.08 -11.04 -8.23
CA LEU A 51 -7.57 -9.92 -9.04
C LEU A 51 -6.13 -10.14 -9.51
N GLU A 52 -5.29 -10.73 -8.65
CA GLU A 52 -3.91 -11.14 -8.99
C GLU A 52 -3.88 -12.27 -10.03
N MET A 53 -4.84 -13.20 -9.97
CA MET A 53 -4.95 -14.33 -10.88
C MET A 53 -5.35 -13.90 -12.30
N ILE A 54 -6.31 -12.98 -12.39
CA ILE A 54 -6.78 -12.44 -13.69
C ILE A 54 -5.89 -11.30 -14.21
N GLY A 55 -4.78 -11.00 -13.54
CA GLY A 55 -3.82 -9.98 -13.96
C GLY A 55 -4.33 -8.54 -13.88
N LYS A 56 -5.41 -8.28 -13.15
CA LYS A 56 -5.96 -6.93 -12.94
C LYS A 56 -5.22 -6.16 -11.86
N VAL A 57 -4.52 -6.85 -10.98
CA VAL A 57 -3.64 -6.27 -9.96
C VAL A 57 -2.29 -6.98 -10.01
N ARG A 58 -1.20 -6.23 -9.87
CA ARG A 58 0.16 -6.78 -9.81
C ARG A 58 0.33 -7.56 -8.51
N LYS A 59 0.88 -8.78 -8.62
CA LYS A 59 1.22 -9.61 -7.45
C LYS A 59 2.19 -8.88 -6.54
N SER A 60 1.82 -8.72 -5.28
CA SER A 60 2.64 -8.03 -4.27
C SER A 60 2.60 -8.79 -2.95
N ARG A 61 3.77 -9.30 -2.53
CA ARG A 61 3.90 -10.04 -1.26
C ARG A 61 3.50 -9.17 -0.06
N VAL A 62 3.89 -7.89 -0.08
CA VAL A 62 3.56 -6.94 0.99
C VAL A 62 2.06 -6.70 1.05
N THR A 63 1.43 -6.39 -0.09
CA THR A 63 -0.02 -6.13 -0.16
C THR A 63 -0.82 -7.34 0.31
N ARG A 64 -0.42 -8.54 -0.11
CA ARG A 64 -1.06 -9.79 0.32
C ARG A 64 -0.91 -10.03 1.83
N ALA A 65 0.30 -9.90 2.37
CA ALA A 65 0.54 -10.07 3.81
C ALA A 65 -0.25 -9.05 4.65
N THR A 66 -0.32 -7.80 4.19
CA THR A 66 -1.14 -6.77 4.83
C THR A 66 -2.62 -7.13 4.79
N CYS A 67 -3.14 -7.57 3.64
CA CYS A 67 -4.52 -8.00 3.52
C CYS A 67 -4.87 -9.21 4.38
N GLU A 68 -3.97 -10.18 4.51
CA GLU A 68 -4.14 -11.33 5.40
C GLU A 68 -4.27 -10.87 6.87
N ARG A 69 -3.42 -9.92 7.31
CA ARG A 69 -3.52 -9.34 8.66
C ARG A 69 -4.82 -8.55 8.86
N LEU A 70 -5.19 -7.72 7.89
CA LEU A 70 -6.43 -6.94 7.94
C LEU A 70 -7.67 -7.83 8.01
N ILE A 71 -7.70 -8.93 7.26
CA ILE A 71 -8.81 -9.90 7.34
C ILE A 71 -8.95 -10.46 8.75
N VAL A 72 -7.86 -10.81 9.42
CA VAL A 72 -7.90 -11.32 10.80
C VAL A 72 -8.49 -10.29 11.77
N VAL A 73 -8.09 -9.02 11.64
CA VAL A 73 -8.57 -7.92 12.49
C VAL A 73 -10.04 -7.58 12.22
N LEU A 74 -10.45 -7.56 10.95
CA LEU A 74 -11.77 -7.10 10.52
C LEU A 74 -12.85 -8.20 10.56
N THR A 75 -12.47 -9.48 10.42
CA THR A 75 -13.42 -10.59 10.49
C THR A 75 -14.32 -10.57 11.73
N PRO A 76 -13.83 -10.39 12.97
CA PRO A 76 -14.69 -10.35 14.16
C PRO A 76 -15.66 -9.17 14.17
N MET A 77 -15.41 -8.09 13.41
CA MET A 77 -16.34 -6.96 13.29
C MET A 77 -17.53 -7.32 12.40
N PHE A 78 -17.31 -8.13 11.36
CA PHE A 78 -18.33 -8.47 10.36
C PHE A 78 -18.98 -9.85 10.58
N ASN A 79 -18.38 -10.75 11.38
CA ASN A 79 -18.95 -12.07 11.70
C ASN A 79 -19.87 -12.09 12.92
N LYS A 80 -20.13 -10.94 13.58
CA LYS A 80 -21.00 -10.88 14.76
C LYS A 80 -22.49 -11.16 14.49
N SER A 81 -22.91 -11.32 13.23
CA SER A 81 -24.32 -11.57 12.87
C SER A 81 -24.84 -12.99 13.10
N SER A 82 -24.05 -13.93 13.65
CA SER A 82 -24.51 -15.31 13.90
C SER A 82 -24.46 -15.75 15.37
N SER A 83 -24.49 -14.82 16.33
CA SER A 83 -24.60 -15.16 17.76
C SER A 83 -25.69 -14.34 18.45
N ASN A 84 -26.93 -14.45 17.94
CA ASN A 84 -28.13 -14.15 18.70
C ASN A 84 -29.31 -14.95 18.15
N LYS A 85 -29.26 -16.27 18.34
CA LYS A 85 -30.46 -17.00 18.75
C LYS A 85 -30.36 -17.23 20.25
N PRO A 86 -30.97 -16.40 21.11
CA PRO A 86 -31.58 -16.96 22.29
C PRO A 86 -32.85 -17.73 21.87
N LEU A 87 -33.28 -18.68 22.71
CA LEU A 87 -34.53 -19.47 22.63
C LEU A 87 -34.37 -20.74 21.76
N ILE A 88 -34.54 -21.97 22.25
CA ILE A 88 -35.30 -22.52 23.39
C ILE A 88 -34.56 -23.79 23.87
#